data_AF-A0A950WPP1-F1
#
_entry.id   AF-A0A950WPP1-F1
#
_cell.length_a   1.000
_cell.length_b   1.000
_cell.length_c   1.000
_cell.angle_alpha   90.00
_cell.angle_beta   90.00
_cell.angle_gamma   90.00
#
_symmetry.space_group_name_H-M   'P 1'
#
loop_
_entity.id
_entity.type
_entity.pdbx_description
1 polymer ?
#
loop_
_entity_poly.entity_id
_entity_poly.type
_entity_poly.pdbx_seq_one_letter_code
_entity_poly.pdbx_strand_id
1 'polypeptide(L)'
;MTRTAVVLMLGGALLTSAAAEAPEPTGYRMEDYRAPTPDELPGATVLSTTQAHELRDTGQAIFIDVLPQPPRPAGLPASTIWRPKIRMDLPG
;
A
#
# COMPACT_ATOMS: atom_id res chain seq x y z
N MET A 1 33.99 5.95 -50.43
CA MET A 1 34.25 5.01 -49.32
C MET A 1 35.00 5.82 -48.27
N THR A 2 34.50 6.18 -47.08
CA THR A 2 33.61 5.48 -46.14
C THR A 2 33.13 6.46 -45.05
N ARG A 3 31.80 6.41 -44.79
CA ARG A 3 31.11 6.41 -43.48
C ARG A 3 31.18 7.65 -42.57
N THR A 4 30.18 8.51 -42.72
CA THR A 4 29.63 9.40 -41.68
C THR A 4 29.08 8.56 -40.52
N ALA A 5 29.53 8.82 -39.30
CA ALA A 5 28.95 8.23 -38.10
C ALA A 5 27.80 9.11 -37.60
N VAL A 6 26.58 8.56 -37.57
CA VAL A 6 25.43 9.17 -36.91
C VAL A 6 25.38 8.62 -35.49
N VAL A 7 25.64 9.47 -34.50
CA VAL A 7 25.41 9.16 -33.08
C VAL A 7 23.96 9.51 -32.77
N LEU A 8 23.11 8.49 -32.67
CA LEU A 8 21.76 8.59 -32.15
C LEU A 8 21.85 8.68 -30.62
N MET A 9 21.78 9.91 -30.07
CA MET A 9 21.52 10.09 -28.65
C MET A 9 20.04 9.76 -28.39
N LEU A 10 19.81 8.56 -27.84
CA LEU A 10 18.52 8.17 -27.33
C LEU A 10 18.32 8.83 -25.96
N GLY A 11 17.72 10.02 -25.95
CA GLY A 11 17.32 10.70 -24.72
C GLY A 11 16.25 9.89 -24.00
N GLY A 12 16.63 9.24 -22.89
CA GLY A 12 15.70 8.52 -22.04
C GLY A 12 14.76 9.50 -21.35
N ALA A 13 13.49 9.51 -21.76
CA ALA A 13 12.44 10.17 -21.01
C ALA A 13 12.26 9.43 -19.68
N LEU A 14 12.65 10.07 -18.57
CA LEU A 14 12.25 9.64 -17.23
C LEU A 14 10.74 9.82 -17.13
N LEU A 15 9.99 8.74 -17.34
CA LEU A 15 8.57 8.70 -17.04
C LEU A 15 8.42 8.72 -15.51
N THR A 16 8.33 9.90 -14.93
CA THR A 16 7.85 10.07 -13.56
C THR A 16 6.37 9.70 -13.55
N SER A 17 6.05 8.53 -13.00
CA SER A 17 4.66 8.18 -12.68
C SER A 17 4.17 9.18 -11.62
N ALA A 18 3.43 10.20 -12.06
CA ALA A 18 2.60 10.99 -11.17
C ALA A 18 1.47 10.04 -10.72
N ALA A 19 1.49 9.61 -9.46
CA ALA A 19 0.35 8.95 -8.86
C ALA A 19 -0.81 9.96 -8.89
N ALA A 20 -1.88 9.66 -9.62
CA ALA A 20 -3.05 10.50 -9.63
C ALA A 20 -3.64 10.54 -8.22
N GLU A 21 -3.97 11.74 -7.74
CA GLU A 21 -4.58 11.97 -6.43
C GLU A 21 -5.91 11.19 -6.35
N ALA A 22 -6.03 10.31 -5.34
CA ALA A 22 -7.25 9.53 -5.15
C ALA A 22 -8.37 10.45 -4.65
N PRO A 23 -9.57 10.38 -5.24
CA PRO A 23 -10.69 11.20 -4.80
C PRO A 23 -11.14 10.80 -3.40
N GLU A 24 -11.68 11.77 -2.66
CA GLU A 24 -12.31 11.52 -1.38
C GLU A 24 -13.47 10.50 -1.53
N PRO A 25 -13.51 9.42 -0.74
CA PRO A 25 -14.57 8.44 -0.81
C PRO A 25 -15.85 8.94 -0.13
N THR A 26 -17.01 8.62 -0.70
CA THR A 26 -18.33 8.94 -0.11
C THR A 26 -18.71 8.05 1.07
N GLY A 27 -17.98 6.95 1.29
CA GLY A 27 -18.25 5.97 2.33
C GLY A 27 -17.07 5.02 2.53
N TYR A 28 -17.30 3.93 3.27
CA TYR A 28 -16.23 2.97 3.55
C TYR A 28 -15.80 2.20 2.30
N ARG A 29 -14.49 1.96 2.18
CA ARG A 29 -13.91 1.10 1.14
C ARG A 29 -14.27 -0.36 1.43
N MET A 30 -15.08 -0.95 0.55
CA MET A 30 -15.54 -2.35 0.68
C MET A 30 -14.83 -3.32 -0.28
N GLU A 31 -14.13 -2.79 -1.27
CA GLU A 31 -13.43 -3.51 -2.32
C GLU A 31 -12.10 -2.80 -2.64
N ASP A 32 -11.22 -3.47 -3.40
CA ASP A 32 -9.95 -2.89 -3.86
C ASP A 32 -9.13 -2.19 -2.77
N TYR A 33 -8.93 -2.86 -1.62
CA TYR A 33 -8.17 -2.37 -0.47
C TYR A 33 -6.72 -1.93 -0.76
N ARG A 34 -6.21 -2.20 -1.97
CA ARG A 34 -4.88 -1.80 -2.45
C ARG A 34 -4.91 -0.62 -3.43
N ALA A 35 -6.07 -0.06 -3.72
CA ALA A 35 -6.18 1.15 -4.53
C ALA A 35 -5.51 2.34 -3.82
N PRO A 36 -5.08 3.38 -4.56
CA PRO A 36 -4.55 4.60 -3.97
C PRO A 36 -5.50 5.18 -2.91
N THR A 37 -4.93 5.76 -1.86
CA THR A 37 -5.67 6.38 -0.76
C THR A 37 -5.52 7.89 -0.87
N PRO A 38 -6.56 8.68 -0.60
CA PRO A 38 -6.46 10.14 -0.62
C PRO A 38 -5.42 10.64 0.39
N ASP A 39 -4.78 11.76 0.08
CA ASP A 39 -3.82 12.40 0.99
C ASP A 39 -4.52 13.06 2.19
N GLU A 40 -5.80 13.42 2.05
CA GLU A 40 -6.61 14.04 3.10
C GLU A 40 -8.01 13.41 3.22
N LEU A 41 -8.59 13.48 4.43
CA LEU A 41 -9.96 13.06 4.73
C LEU A 41 -10.61 14.05 5.72
N PRO A 42 -11.81 14.58 5.44
CA PRO A 42 -12.51 15.47 6.34
C PRO A 42 -12.79 14.84 7.71
N GLY A 43 -12.50 15.58 8.77
CA GLY A 43 -12.69 15.14 10.15
C GLY A 43 -11.66 14.10 10.64
N ALA A 44 -10.67 13.76 9.83
CA ALA A 44 -9.57 12.90 10.21
C ALA A 44 -8.28 13.71 10.45
N THR A 45 -7.37 13.14 11.24
CA THR A 45 -5.97 13.56 11.29
C THR A 45 -5.15 12.56 10.49
N VAL A 46 -4.60 13.00 9.36
CA VAL A 46 -3.67 12.19 8.56
C VAL A 46 -2.30 12.25 9.19
N LEU A 47 -1.70 11.09 9.40
CA LEU A 47 -0.40 10.95 10.05
C LEU A 47 0.64 10.48 9.03
N SER A 48 1.84 11.02 9.16
CA SER A 48 3.02 10.41 8.53
C SER A 48 3.34 9.07 9.19
N THR A 49 4.09 8.23 8.48
CA THR A 49 4.59 6.95 9.00
C THR A 49 5.36 7.13 10.32
N THR A 50 6.16 8.18 10.45
CA THR A 50 6.92 8.47 11.67
C THR A 50 6.01 8.77 12.85
N GLN A 51 5.00 9.63 12.69
CA GLN A 51 4.04 9.96 13.74
C GLN A 51 3.23 8.74 14.18
N ALA A 52 2.79 7.92 13.22
CA ALA A 52 2.10 6.68 13.52
C ALA A 52 3.01 5.72 14.32
N HIS A 53 4.27 5.58 13.94
CA HIS A 53 5.23 4.74 14.66
C HIS A 53 5.45 5.21 16.11
N GLU A 54 5.56 6.52 16.34
CA GLU A 54 5.70 7.10 17.69
C GLU A 54 4.47 6.80 18.57
N LEU A 55 3.25 6.97 18.04
CA LEU A 55 2.02 6.65 18.78
C LEU A 55 1.93 5.16 19.15
N ARG A 56 2.40 4.28 18.25
CA ARG A 56 2.46 2.83 18.51
C ARG A 56 3.45 2.52 19.63
N ASP A 57 4.67 3.01 19.55
CA ASP A 57 5.73 2.68 20.51
C ASP A 57 5.46 3.24 21.90
N THR A 58 4.78 4.39 21.97
CA THR A 58 4.36 5.00 23.24
C THR A 58 3.05 4.43 23.80
N GLY A 59 2.34 3.59 23.03
CA GLY A 59 1.05 3.02 23.42
C GLY A 59 -0.07 4.07 23.55
N GLN A 60 0.06 5.23 22.88
CA GLN A 60 -0.89 6.34 22.97
C GLN A 60 -2.10 6.18 22.04
N ALA A 61 -2.06 5.22 21.11
CA ALA A 61 -3.15 4.92 20.21
C ALA A 61 -3.35 3.41 20.05
N ILE A 62 -4.61 3.03 19.79
CA ILE A 62 -4.97 1.67 19.37
C ILE A 62 -4.91 1.62 17.86
N PHE A 63 -4.17 0.64 17.33
CA PHE A 63 -4.03 0.42 15.89
C PHE A 63 -5.04 -0.64 15.43
N ILE A 64 -5.76 -0.35 14.35
CA ILE A 64 -6.74 -1.27 13.75
C ILE A 64 -6.23 -1.65 12.35
N ASP A 65 -5.89 -2.93 12.13
CA ASP A 65 -5.56 -3.43 10.78
C ASP A 65 -6.83 -3.69 10.00
N VAL A 66 -7.05 -2.92 8.93
CA VAL A 66 -8.18 -3.10 8.01
C VAL A 66 -7.78 -3.84 6.73
N LEU A 67 -6.54 -4.34 6.63
CA LEU A 67 -6.12 -5.12 5.47
C LEU A 67 -6.85 -6.46 5.42
N PRO A 68 -7.19 -6.95 4.21
CA PRO A 68 -7.80 -8.27 4.05
C PRO A 68 -6.96 -9.35 4.71
N GLN A 69 -7.61 -10.19 5.51
CA GLN A 69 -6.99 -11.40 6.02
C GLN A 69 -6.60 -12.30 4.82
N PRO A 70 -5.38 -12.86 4.79
CA PRO A 70 -4.98 -13.78 3.73
C PRO A 70 -6.03 -14.89 3.60
N PRO A 71 -6.49 -15.29 2.40
CA PRO A 71 -7.52 -16.31 2.25
C PRO A 71 -6.98 -17.72 2.50
N ARG A 72 -7.88 -18.66 2.84
CA ARG A 72 -7.52 -20.08 2.97
C ARG A 72 -7.01 -20.58 1.61
N PRO A 73 -5.87 -21.29 1.55
CA PRO A 73 -5.40 -21.86 0.29
C PRO A 73 -6.47 -22.73 -0.37
N ALA A 74 -6.67 -22.52 -1.67
CA ALA A 74 -7.54 -23.37 -2.47
C ALA A 74 -7.06 -24.82 -2.42
N GLY A 75 -7.97 -25.78 -2.26
CA GLY A 75 -7.65 -27.20 -2.20
C GLY A 75 -7.11 -27.70 -0.85
N LEU A 76 -7.04 -26.86 0.18
CA LEU A 76 -6.66 -27.33 1.51
C LEU A 76 -7.75 -28.26 2.08
N PRO A 77 -7.43 -29.52 2.47
CA PRO A 77 -8.41 -30.45 3.02
C PRO A 77 -9.17 -29.84 4.20
N ALA A 78 -10.47 -30.14 4.31
CA ALA A 78 -11.34 -29.56 5.35
C ALA A 78 -10.84 -29.86 6.77
N SER A 79 -10.26 -31.04 6.99
CA SER A 79 -9.69 -31.48 8.27
C SER A 79 -8.36 -30.80 8.65
N THR A 80 -7.74 -30.06 7.74
CA THR A 80 -6.47 -29.39 8.02
C THR A 80 -6.72 -28.02 8.66
N ILE A 81 -6.13 -27.80 9.84
CA ILE A 81 -6.11 -26.48 10.47
C ILE A 81 -5.24 -25.54 9.63
N TRP A 82 -5.81 -24.41 9.22
CA TRP A 82 -5.08 -23.36 8.53
C TRP A 82 -4.74 -22.23 9.51
N ARG A 83 -3.46 -21.87 9.56
CA ARG A 83 -2.95 -20.75 10.34
C ARG A 83 -2.32 -19.72 9.39
N PRO A 84 -2.86 -18.50 9.27
CA PRO A 84 -2.21 -17.46 8.49
C PRO A 84 -0.86 -17.07 9.13
N LYS A 85 0.01 -16.44 8.33
CA LYS A 85 1.30 -15.92 8.81
C LYS A 85 1.06 -14.89 9.91
N ILE A 86 1.85 -14.96 10.98
CA ILE A 86 1.83 -13.98 12.07
C ILE A 86 2.26 -12.61 11.53
N ARG A 87 1.51 -11.57 11.90
CA ARG A 87 1.84 -10.16 11.65
C ARG A 87 2.69 -9.68 12.83
N MET A 88 3.95 -9.31 12.56
CA MET A 88 4.90 -8.86 13.59
C MET A 88 4.87 -7.34 13.77
N ASP A 89 4.32 -6.64 12.79
CA ASP A 89 4.22 -5.19 12.65
C ASP A 89 3.17 -4.60 13.61
N LEU A 90 2.11 -5.35 13.89
CA LEU A 90 1.01 -4.92 14.75
C LEU A 90 0.95 -5.79 16.01
N PRO A 91 1.16 -5.21 17.20
CA PRO A 91 0.98 -5.95 18.43
C PRO A 91 -0.50 -6.34 18.57
N GLY A 92 -0.74 -7.64 18.76
CA GLY A 92 -2.05 -8.25 19.01
C GLY A 92 -2.00 -9.13 20.23
#